data_AF-A0A849WWZ1-F1
#
_entry.id   AF-A0A849WWZ1-F1
#
_cell.length_a   1.000
_cell.length_b   1.000
_cell.length_c   1.000
_cell.angle_alpha   90.00
_cell.angle_beta   90.00
_cell.angle_gamma   90.00
#
_symmetry.space_group_name_H-M   'P 1'
#
loop_
_entity.id
_entity.type
_entity.pdbx_description
1 polymer ?
#
loop_
_entity_poly.entity_id
_entity_poly.type
_entity_poly.pdbx_seq_one_letter_code
_entity_poly.pdbx_strand_id
1 'polypeptide(L)'
;MNSKNSQKDLKPFFSLIIIFITFFAIAFLQMEERRLGYQVFYLTKEVKKTEQEKRVKEIELAKLNKPSRLMQYAKDRLTLQKPEMDQIIHIAGPVKTYSLKKRIEIEN
;
A
#
# COMPACT_ATOMS: atom_id res chain seq x y z
N MET A 1 -10.28 -81.84 -3.58
CA MET A 1 -10.98 -81.17 -4.68
C MET A 1 -11.44 -79.80 -4.18
N ASN A 2 -10.96 -78.73 -4.81
CA ASN A 2 -11.42 -77.33 -4.77
C ASN A 2 -11.52 -76.59 -3.42
N SER A 3 -10.37 -76.11 -2.92
CA SER A 3 -10.30 -74.88 -2.11
C SER A 3 -10.19 -73.68 -3.06
N LYS A 4 -11.30 -73.32 -3.73
CA LYS A 4 -11.40 -72.09 -4.52
C LYS A 4 -12.36 -71.13 -3.83
N ASN A 5 -11.88 -69.90 -3.67
CA ASN A 5 -12.67 -68.67 -3.44
C ASN A 5 -12.97 -68.30 -1.98
N SER A 6 -11.92 -68.09 -1.18
CA SER A 6 -11.95 -67.03 -0.16
C SER A 6 -11.20 -65.80 -0.69
N GLN A 7 -11.61 -65.29 -1.86
CA GLN A 7 -11.28 -63.90 -2.20
C GLN A 7 -12.17 -63.05 -1.31
N LYS A 8 -11.60 -62.65 -0.17
CA LYS A 8 -12.23 -61.81 0.84
C LYS A 8 -12.91 -60.62 0.15
N ASP A 9 -14.20 -60.42 0.38
CA ASP A 9 -14.92 -59.25 -0.10
C ASP A 9 -14.31 -57.98 0.51
N LEU A 10 -13.40 -57.32 -0.22
CA LEU A 10 -12.76 -56.07 0.17
C LEU A 10 -13.64 -54.84 -0.12
N LYS A 11 -14.76 -55.03 -0.83
CA LYS A 11 -15.75 -53.99 -1.17
C LYS A 11 -16.22 -53.15 0.04
N PRO A 12 -16.64 -53.74 1.19
CA PRO A 12 -17.04 -52.96 2.35
C PRO A 12 -15.90 -52.12 2.95
N PHE A 13 -14.65 -52.60 2.87
CA PHE A 13 -13.49 -51.86 3.37
C PHE A 13 -13.22 -50.59 2.54
N PHE A 14 -13.25 -50.70 1.20
CA PHE A 14 -13.12 -49.54 0.32
C PHE A 14 -14.27 -48.55 0.48
N SER A 15 -15.50 -49.04 0.67
CA SER A 15 -16.66 -48.16 0.93
C SER A 15 -16.47 -47.33 2.20
N LEU A 16 -16.01 -47.94 3.29
CA LEU A 16 -15.68 -47.25 4.53
C LEU A 16 -14.56 -46.22 4.35
N ILE A 17 -13.49 -46.57 3.64
CA ILE A 17 -12.39 -45.65 3.34
C ILE A 17 -12.89 -44.42 2.58
N ILE A 18 -13.72 -44.62 1.55
CA ILE A 18 -14.28 -43.50 0.77
C ILE A 18 -15.12 -42.58 1.66
N ILE A 19 -15.92 -43.14 2.57
CA ILE A 19 -16.72 -42.38 3.53
C ILE A 19 -15.80 -41.55 4.45
N PHE A 20 -14.76 -42.16 5.01
CA PHE A 20 -13.82 -41.46 5.88
C PHE A 20 -13.06 -40.35 5.16
N ILE A 21 -12.57 -40.61 3.95
CA ILE A 21 -11.90 -39.60 3.12
C ILE A 21 -12.85 -38.45 2.83
N THR A 22 -14.11 -38.74 2.50
CA THR A 22 -15.11 -37.70 2.22
C THR A 22 -15.36 -36.82 3.44
N PHE A 23 -15.56 -37.41 4.62
CA PHE A 23 -15.71 -36.62 5.84
C PHE A 23 -14.47 -35.80 6.18
N PHE A 24 -13.28 -36.39 6.03
CA PHE A 24 -12.04 -35.66 6.23
C PHE A 24 -11.89 -34.50 5.25
N ALA A 25 -12.18 -34.71 3.97
CA ALA A 25 -12.09 -33.68 2.94
C ALA A 25 -13.02 -32.50 3.27
N ILE A 26 -14.25 -32.77 3.69
CA ILE A 26 -15.20 -31.73 4.11
C ILE A 26 -14.68 -30.96 5.33
N ALA A 27 -14.18 -31.68 6.35
CA ALA A 27 -13.64 -31.06 7.55
C ALA A 27 -12.40 -30.20 7.24
N PHE A 28 -11.51 -30.68 6.38
CA PHE A 28 -10.36 -29.93 5.90
C PHE A 28 -10.78 -28.68 5.14
N LEU A 29 -11.77 -28.77 4.25
CA LEU A 29 -12.28 -27.61 3.51
C LEU A 29 -12.79 -26.51 4.46
N GLN A 30 -13.56 -26.89 5.48
CA GLN A 30 -14.07 -25.95 6.49
C GLN A 30 -12.96 -25.35 7.35
N MET A 31 -11.95 -26.14 7.71
CA MET A 31 -10.76 -25.67 8.44
C MET A 31 -9.95 -24.67 7.62
N GLU A 32 -9.75 -24.95 6.33
CA GLU A 32 -9.05 -24.09 5.37
C GLU A 32 -9.76 -22.74 5.21
N GLU A 33 -11.07 -22.76 4.99
CA GLU A 33 -11.88 -21.54 4.85
C GLU A 33 -11.75 -20.66 6.10
N ARG A 34 -11.86 -21.26 7.30
CA ARG A 34 -11.72 -20.52 8.56
C ARG A 34 -10.31 -19.95 8.73
N ARG A 35 -9.26 -20.72 8.40
CA ARG A 35 -7.87 -20.26 8.50
C ARG A 35 -7.61 -19.08 7.57
N LEU A 36 -8.02 -19.20 6.30
CA LEU A 36 -7.88 -18.13 5.31
C LEU A 36 -8.66 -16.89 5.72
N GLY A 37 -9.89 -17.06 6.22
CA GLY A 37 -10.70 -15.96 6.75
C GLY A 37 -9.99 -15.18 7.85
N TYR A 38 -9.37 -15.87 8.81
CA TYR A 38 -8.58 -15.20 9.84
C TYR A 38 -7.35 -14.50 9.27
N GLN A 39 -6.60 -15.15 8.37
CA GLN A 39 -5.42 -14.52 7.75
C GLN A 39 -5.79 -13.22 7.03
N VAL A 40 -6.86 -13.23 6.23
CA VAL A 40 -7.35 -12.05 5.52
C VAL A 40 -7.79 -10.96 6.51
N PHE A 41 -8.50 -11.33 7.58
CA PHE A 41 -8.93 -10.38 8.61
C PHE A 41 -7.75 -9.68 9.29
N TYR A 42 -6.75 -10.45 9.73
CA TYR A 42 -5.55 -9.89 10.37
C TYR A 42 -4.75 -9.02 9.40
N LEU A 43 -4.56 -9.49 8.16
CA LEU A 43 -3.82 -8.75 7.15
C LEU A 43 -4.53 -7.43 6.80
N THR A 44 -5.86 -7.45 6.67
CA THR A 44 -6.65 -6.24 6.42
C THR A 44 -6.50 -5.22 7.55
N LYS A 45 -6.47 -5.69 8.81
CA LYS A 45 -6.28 -4.82 9.97
C LYS A 45 -4.88 -4.19 9.96
N GLU A 46 -3.86 -4.96 9.61
CA GLU A 46 -2.48 -4.49 9.52
C GLU A 46 -2.29 -3.47 8.39
N VAL A 47 -2.85 -3.75 7.21
CA VAL A 47 -2.83 -2.80 6.08
C VAL A 47 -3.48 -1.47 6.47
N LYS A 48 -4.68 -1.51 7.07
CA LYS A 48 -5.37 -0.29 7.53
C LYS A 48 -4.54 0.50 8.55
N LYS A 49 -3.86 -0.19 9.47
CA LYS A 49 -2.97 0.45 10.45
C LYS A 49 -1.81 1.16 9.74
N THR A 50 -1.13 0.47 8.83
CA THR A 50 0.00 1.02 8.08
C THR A 50 -0.41 2.19 7.19
N GLU A 51 -1.57 2.12 6.54
CA GLU A 51 -2.13 3.24 5.76
C GLU A 51 -2.40 4.46 6.64
N GLN A 52 -2.95 4.25 7.84
CA GLN A 52 -3.22 5.34 8.77
C GLN A 52 -1.91 6.00 9.25
N GLU A 53 -0.90 5.20 9.59
CA GLU A 53 0.42 5.71 9.95
C GLU A 53 1.07 6.50 8.81
N LYS A 54 0.96 6.00 7.58
CA LYS A 54 1.42 6.72 6.38
C LYS A 54 0.72 8.07 6.24
N ARG A 55 -0.61 8.12 6.33
CA ARG A 55 -1.37 9.38 6.24
C ARG A 55 -0.94 10.38 7.32
N VAL A 56 -0.73 9.93 8.55
CA VAL A 56 -0.25 10.80 9.64
C VAL A 56 1.12 11.39 9.30
N LYS A 57 2.07 10.56 8.81
CA LYS A 57 3.40 11.01 8.39
C LYS A 57 3.34 11.97 7.21
N GLU A 58 2.48 11.71 6.23
CA GLU A 58 2.28 12.62 5.08
C GLU A 58 1.74 13.98 5.54
N ILE A 59 0.80 14.01 6.48
CA ILE A 59 0.30 15.24 7.09
C ILE A 59 1.41 15.99 7.82
N GLU A 60 2.26 15.27 8.57
CA GLU A 60 3.40 15.86 9.26
C GLU A 60 4.44 16.46 8.29
N LEU A 61 4.80 15.73 7.24
CA LEU A 61 5.66 16.21 6.16
C LEU A 61 5.05 17.43 5.47
N ALA A 62 3.76 17.40 5.18
CA ALA A 62 3.05 18.55 4.60
C ALA A 62 3.09 19.76 5.56
N LYS A 63 2.95 19.55 6.87
CA LYS A 63 3.11 20.63 7.88
C LYS A 63 4.52 21.19 7.91
N LEU A 64 5.56 20.37 7.70
CA LEU A 64 6.95 20.84 7.62
C LEU A 64 7.20 21.64 6.34
N ASN A 65 6.69 21.16 5.21
CA ASN A 65 6.86 21.79 3.90
C ASN A 65 5.90 22.97 3.63
N LYS A 66 5.07 23.36 4.60
CA LYS A 66 4.15 24.49 4.43
C LYS A 66 4.93 25.79 4.19
N PRO A 67 4.67 26.52 3.09
CA PRO A 67 5.30 27.81 2.80
C PRO A 67 5.12 28.84 3.93
N SER A 68 4.04 28.72 4.71
CA SER A 68 3.80 29.58 5.87
C SER A 68 4.87 29.45 6.95
N ARG A 69 5.40 28.24 7.20
CA ARG A 69 6.51 28.05 8.15
C ARG A 69 7.83 28.57 7.60
N LEU A 70 8.06 28.42 6.30
CA LEU A 70 9.22 29.02 5.63
C LEU A 70 9.17 30.55 5.72
N MET A 71 7.99 31.16 5.50
CA MET A 71 7.79 32.60 5.69
C MET A 71 8.01 33.03 7.14
N GLN A 72 7.50 32.26 8.10
CA GLN A 72 7.66 32.55 9.52
C GLN A 72 9.12 32.45 9.95
N TYR A 73 9.83 31.41 9.52
CA TYR A 73 11.27 31.26 9.74
C TYR A 73 12.08 32.38 9.06
N ALA A 74 11.74 32.74 7.82
CA ALA A 74 12.38 33.84 7.11
C ALA A 74 12.18 35.18 7.83
N LYS A 75 10.99 35.42 8.39
CA LYS A 75 10.69 36.61 9.18
C LYS A 75 11.43 36.61 10.52
N ASP A 76 11.43 35.48 11.23
CA ASP A 76 11.91 35.38 12.61
C ASP A 76 13.44 35.24 12.71
N ARG A 77 14.07 34.53 11.77
CA ARG A 77 15.53 34.26 11.80
C ARG A 77 16.33 35.06 10.79
N LEU A 78 15.71 35.43 9.66
CA LEU A 78 16.39 36.17 8.59
C LEU A 78 15.89 37.61 8.46
N THR A 79 14.92 38.03 9.29
CA THR A 79 14.32 39.37 9.26
C THR A 79 13.81 39.78 7.87
N LEU A 80 13.48 38.79 7.03
CA LEU A 80 13.02 39.00 5.66
C LEU A 80 11.56 39.46 5.67
N GLN A 81 11.28 40.51 4.91
CA GLN A 81 9.93 41.01 4.69
C GLN A 81 9.33 40.42 3.41
N LYS A 82 8.00 40.36 3.36
CA LYS A 82 7.29 39.92 2.16
C LYS A 82 7.51 40.97 1.06
N PRO A 83 7.94 40.59 -0.15
CA PRO A 83 8.14 41.55 -1.22
C PRO A 83 6.81 42.17 -1.66
N GLU A 84 6.83 43.49 -1.88
CA GLU A 84 5.69 44.23 -2.45
C GLU A 84 5.55 43.91 -3.95
N MET A 85 4.34 44.04 -4.52
CA MET A 85 4.08 43.61 -5.91
C MET A 85 4.94 44.33 -6.95
N ASP A 86 5.39 45.56 -6.68
CA ASP A 86 6.20 46.38 -7.59
C ASP A 86 7.67 46.52 -7.15
N GLN A 87 8.13 45.68 -6.23
CA GLN A 87 9.50 45.77 -5.71
C GLN A 87 10.51 45.05 -6.63
N ILE A 88 11.47 45.80 -7.17
CA ILE A 88 12.57 45.25 -7.97
C ILE A 88 13.67 44.74 -7.01
N ILE A 89 13.92 43.42 -7.02
CA ILE A 89 14.95 42.78 -6.19
C ILE A 89 16.26 42.69 -6.98
N HIS A 90 17.31 43.39 -6.52
CA HIS A 90 18.65 43.28 -7.07
C HIS A 90 19.40 42.15 -6.37
N ILE A 91 19.44 40.96 -7.00
CA ILE A 91 20.20 39.82 -6.48
C ILE A 91 21.67 40.02 -6.89
N ALA A 92 22.52 40.41 -5.95
CA ALA A 92 23.96 40.47 -6.16
C ALA A 92 24.55 39.05 -6.15
N GLY A 93 24.54 38.40 -7.30
CA GLY A 93 25.15 37.08 -7.51
C GLY A 93 25.47 36.85 -8.98
N PRO A 94 26.34 35.90 -9.33
CA PRO A 94 26.64 35.58 -10.73
C PRO A 94 25.38 35.02 -11.40
N VAL A 95 24.70 35.87 -12.17
CA VAL A 95 23.48 35.51 -12.92
C VAL A 95 23.86 34.53 -14.03
N LYS A 96 23.53 33.24 -13.87
CA LYS A 96 23.42 32.32 -15.01
C LYS A 96 22.09 32.62 -15.71
N THR A 97 22.15 33.47 -16.72
CA THR A 97 21.02 33.84 -17.56
C THR A 97 20.54 32.63 -18.36
N TYR A 98 19.44 31.99 -17.94
CA TYR A 98 18.70 31.10 -18.82
C TYR A 98 17.80 31.95 -19.72
N SER A 99 18.21 32.09 -20.98
CA SER A 99 17.52 32.86 -22.02
C SER A 99 16.15 32.26 -22.34
N LEU A 100 15.07 33.00 -22.05
CA LEU A 100 13.71 32.73 -22.49
C LEU A 100 13.55 33.21 -23.93
N LYS A 101 14.00 32.41 -24.92
CA LYS A 101 13.69 32.64 -26.34
C LYS A 101 13.01 31.43 -26.96
N LYS A 102 11.75 31.17 -26.59
CA LYS A 102 10.81 30.38 -27.43
C LYS A 102 9.35 30.52 -26.96
N ARG A 103 8.67 31.63 -27.28
CA ARG A 103 7.20 31.74 -27.15
C ARG A 103 6.56 32.74 -28.13
N ILE A 104 7.13 32.91 -29.33
CA ILE A 104 6.45 33.64 -30.41
C ILE A 104 6.73 32.91 -31.72
N GLU A 105 6.08 31.76 -31.92
CA GLU A 105 5.94 31.15 -33.25
C GLU A 105 4.86 30.06 -33.23
N ILE A 106 3.62 30.41 -32.85
CA ILE A 106 2.41 29.68 -33.26
C ILE A 106 1.28 30.72 -33.37
N GLU A 107 1.34 31.57 -34.39
CA GLU A 107 0.14 32.14 -35.02
C GLU A 107 0.54 32.70 -36.40
N ASN A 108 0.39 31.85 -37.41
CA ASN A 108 0.13 32.20 -38.81
C ASN A 108 -0.55 30.99 -39.43
#